data_AF-A0A6F9CT72-F1
#
_entry.id   AF-A0A6F9CT72-F1
#
_cell.length_a   1.000
_cell.length_b   1.000
_cell.length_c   1.000
_cell.angle_alpha   90.00
_cell.angle_beta   90.00
_cell.angle_gamma   90.00
#
_symmetry.space_group_name_H-M   'P 1'
#
loop_
_entity.id
_entity.type
_entity.pdbx_description
1 polymer ?
#
loop_
_entity_poly.entity_id
_entity_poly.type
_entity_poly.pdbx_seq_one_letter_code
_entity_poly.pdbx_strand_id
1 'polypeptide(L)'
;MAEEQQQETTQGEMEAGGVNCLAYDEAIMAQQDRIQQEIATSIPLVSDRQELSVLQREYATEDTIYQLKIKDLHKKYSYIRKTRPDGNCFYRAFGFSHLESLLEDGKELQRFKAVAAKSKLDLVNQGFTEFTIEDFHNTFMDLLELCEKQPGLRELLGSFRDQSVSDYIVEVEPMSKESDHIHIIALAQALNVSILVEYMDRGEGGSVNHHVFPEGSEPRVFLLYRPGHYDILYK
;
A
#
# COMPACT_ATOMS: atom_id res chain seq x y z
N MET A 1 -13.02 -29.23 -69.92
CA MET A 1 -11.92 -28.37 -69.43
C MET A 1 -12.47 -26.96 -69.40
N ALA A 2 -12.70 -26.27 -68.29
CA ALA A 2 -12.40 -26.44 -66.86
C ALA A 2 -13.51 -25.65 -66.09
N GLU A 3 -14.12 -26.19 -65.02
CA GLU A 3 -13.87 -25.88 -63.58
C GLU A 3 -14.12 -24.39 -63.26
N GLU A 4 -15.25 -23.96 -62.69
CA GLU A 4 -15.75 -24.10 -61.30
C GLU A 4 -14.77 -23.70 -60.19
N GLN A 5 -15.30 -22.89 -59.25
CA GLN A 5 -14.78 -22.47 -57.94
C GLN A 5 -13.86 -21.23 -57.85
N GLN A 6 -14.42 -20.13 -57.35
CA GLN A 6 -13.79 -19.26 -56.34
C GLN A 6 -14.83 -18.28 -55.75
N GLN A 7 -15.60 -18.79 -54.79
CA GLN A 7 -16.33 -17.99 -53.80
C GLN A 7 -16.18 -18.72 -52.48
N GLU A 8 -15.14 -18.40 -51.70
CA GLU A 8 -15.05 -18.64 -50.24
C GLU A 8 -13.66 -18.23 -49.76
N THR A 9 -13.46 -16.95 -49.42
CA THR A 9 -12.38 -16.52 -48.49
C THR A 9 -12.58 -15.06 -48.08
N THR A 10 -13.64 -14.78 -47.33
CA THR A 10 -13.79 -13.46 -46.66
C THR A 10 -14.54 -13.58 -45.32
N GLN A 11 -14.17 -14.58 -44.51
CA GLN A 11 -14.65 -14.69 -43.12
C GLN A 11 -13.56 -15.07 -42.10
N GLY A 12 -12.33 -15.39 -42.52
CA GLY A 12 -11.27 -15.85 -41.60
C GLY A 12 -10.37 -14.76 -40.98
N GLU A 13 -10.39 -13.53 -41.50
CA GLU A 13 -9.39 -12.51 -41.10
C GLU A 13 -9.85 -11.56 -39.99
N MET A 14 -11.14 -11.55 -39.63
CA MET A 14 -11.65 -10.70 -38.53
C MET A 14 -11.60 -11.37 -37.15
N GLU A 15 -11.47 -12.70 -37.06
CA GLU A 15 -11.40 -13.41 -35.76
C GLU A 15 -9.96 -13.54 -35.22
N ALA A 16 -8.94 -13.48 -36.06
CA ALA A 16 -7.55 -13.72 -35.64
C ALA A 16 -6.92 -12.58 -34.80
N GLY A 17 -7.43 -11.35 -34.93
CA GLY A 17 -6.91 -10.18 -34.20
C GLY A 17 -7.35 -10.11 -32.72
N GLY A 18 -8.55 -10.61 -32.41
CA GLY A 18 -9.11 -10.59 -31.05
C GLY A 18 -8.59 -11.71 -30.14
N VAL A 19 -8.34 -12.90 -30.72
CA VAL A 19 -7.84 -14.08 -29.99
C VAL A 19 -6.40 -13.87 -29.48
N ASN A 20 -5.60 -13.09 -30.21
CA ASN A 20 -4.22 -12.81 -29.84
C ASN A 20 -4.13 -11.84 -28.65
N CYS A 21 -5.01 -10.82 -28.58
CA CYS A 21 -5.02 -9.84 -27.49
C CYS A 21 -5.37 -10.47 -26.14
N LEU A 22 -6.40 -11.33 -26.11
CA LEU A 22 -6.83 -12.04 -24.90
C LEU A 22 -5.75 -13.01 -24.38
N ALA A 23 -5.04 -13.68 -25.29
CA ALA A 23 -3.93 -14.57 -24.91
C ALA A 23 -2.72 -13.81 -24.36
N TYR A 24 -2.44 -12.59 -24.86
CA TYR A 24 -1.41 -11.73 -24.28
C TYR A 24 -1.82 -11.22 -22.89
N ASP A 25 -3.08 -10.77 -22.72
CA ASP A 25 -3.59 -10.30 -21.43
C ASP A 25 -3.53 -11.42 -20.38
N GLU A 26 -3.93 -12.64 -20.74
CA GLU A 26 -3.82 -13.82 -19.86
C GLU A 26 -2.35 -14.14 -19.52
N ALA A 27 -1.44 -14.06 -20.49
CA ALA A 27 -0.02 -14.28 -20.24
C ALA A 27 0.60 -13.22 -19.32
N ILE A 28 0.18 -11.95 -19.46
CA ILE A 28 0.61 -10.84 -18.61
C ILE A 28 0.10 -11.04 -17.18
N MET A 29 -1.19 -11.35 -17.00
CA MET A 29 -1.76 -11.63 -15.68
C MET A 29 -1.06 -12.81 -15.02
N ALA A 30 -0.86 -13.92 -15.75
CA ALA A 30 -0.15 -15.08 -15.22
C ALA A 30 1.31 -14.77 -14.86
N GLN A 31 1.97 -13.86 -15.57
CA GLN A 31 3.31 -13.40 -15.21
C GLN A 31 3.30 -12.54 -13.95
N GLN A 32 2.34 -11.61 -13.82
CA GLN A 32 2.17 -10.78 -12.62
C GLN A 32 1.91 -11.64 -11.39
N ASP A 33 1.00 -12.62 -11.49
CA ASP A 33 0.68 -13.55 -10.40
C ASP A 33 1.91 -14.35 -9.95
N ARG A 34 2.71 -14.85 -10.90
CA ARG A 34 3.95 -15.57 -10.57
C ARG A 34 4.93 -14.69 -9.79
N ILE A 35 5.14 -13.44 -10.23
CA ILE A 35 6.02 -12.48 -9.55
C ILE A 35 5.49 -12.17 -8.15
N GLN A 36 4.19 -11.91 -8.01
CA GLN A 36 3.57 -11.64 -6.71
C GLN A 36 3.68 -12.83 -5.77
N GLN A 37 3.53 -14.06 -6.27
CA GLN A 37 3.63 -15.28 -5.47
C GLN A 37 5.06 -15.55 -4.98
N GLU A 38 6.07 -15.29 -5.82
CA GLU A 38 7.48 -15.37 -5.42
C GLU A 38 7.82 -14.36 -4.32
N ILE A 39 7.35 -13.11 -4.46
CA ILE A 39 7.47 -12.07 -3.45
C ILE A 39 6.76 -12.48 -2.16
N ALA A 40 5.53 -12.98 -2.25
CA ALA A 40 4.71 -13.35 -1.10
C ALA A 40 5.31 -14.49 -0.27
N THR A 41 6.04 -15.40 -0.92
CA THR A 41 6.76 -16.50 -0.26
C THR A 41 7.96 -16.00 0.55
N SER A 42 8.58 -14.90 0.11
CA SER A 42 9.83 -14.39 0.69
C SER A 42 9.61 -13.24 1.68
N ILE A 43 8.58 -12.42 1.47
CA ILE A 43 8.35 -11.17 2.19
C ILE A 43 6.94 -11.21 2.81
N PRO A 44 6.80 -11.13 4.14
CA PRO A 44 5.49 -11.02 4.78
C PRO A 44 4.82 -9.69 4.42
N LEU A 45 3.49 -9.63 4.49
CA LEU A 45 2.71 -8.41 4.25
C LEU A 45 3.22 -7.23 5.08
N VAL A 46 3.44 -7.46 6.37
CA VAL A 46 4.04 -6.53 7.32
C VAL A 46 5.08 -7.27 8.15
N SER A 47 6.34 -6.87 8.09
CA SER A 47 7.44 -7.50 8.84
C SER A 47 7.40 -7.18 10.33
N ASP A 48 8.30 -7.78 11.12
CA ASP A 48 8.54 -7.34 12.50
C ASP A 48 9.28 -5.99 12.50
N ARG A 49 9.19 -5.27 13.62
CA ARG A 49 9.98 -4.04 13.81
C ARG A 49 11.46 -4.42 13.90
N GLN A 50 12.28 -3.76 13.09
CA GLN A 50 13.70 -4.02 12.93
C GLN A 50 14.50 -2.74 13.20
N GLU A 51 15.73 -2.88 13.67
CA GLU A 51 16.67 -1.76 13.75
C GLU A 51 16.88 -1.14 12.37
N LEU A 52 16.91 0.19 12.26
CA LEU A 52 17.04 0.88 10.98
C LEU A 52 18.34 0.52 10.22
N SER A 53 19.34 -0.02 10.92
CA SER A 53 20.60 -0.49 10.36
C SER A 53 20.43 -1.63 9.34
N VAL A 54 19.27 -2.30 9.28
CA VAL A 54 18.94 -3.24 8.20
C VAL A 54 19.01 -2.58 6.83
N LEU A 55 18.63 -1.30 6.70
CA LEU A 55 18.72 -0.56 5.44
C LEU A 55 20.17 -0.42 4.97
N GLN A 56 21.12 -0.19 5.87
CA GLN A 56 22.53 -0.03 5.47
C GLN A 56 23.07 -1.27 4.72
N ARG A 57 22.56 -2.45 5.07
CA ARG A 57 22.94 -3.73 4.47
C ARG A 57 22.24 -4.00 3.13
N GLU A 58 21.16 -3.29 2.82
CA GLU A 58 20.42 -3.41 1.56
C GLU A 58 21.09 -2.65 0.40
N TYR A 59 21.93 -1.66 0.72
CA TYR A 59 22.62 -0.84 -0.27
C TYR A 59 24.11 -1.14 -0.28
N ALA A 60 24.72 -1.12 -1.48
CA ALA A 60 26.17 -1.28 -1.62
C ALA A 60 26.94 -0.23 -0.81
N THR A 61 28.08 -0.61 -0.25
CA THR A 61 28.95 0.29 0.53
C THR A 61 29.47 1.48 -0.29
N GLU A 62 29.65 1.24 -1.59
CA GLU A 62 30.07 2.21 -2.60
C GLU A 62 28.94 3.14 -3.08
N ASP A 63 27.67 2.85 -2.77
CA ASP A 63 26.55 3.77 -3.04
C ASP A 63 26.54 4.89 -1.98
N THR A 64 27.50 5.80 -2.12
CA THR A 64 27.75 6.89 -1.17
C THR A 64 26.52 7.76 -0.92
N ILE A 65 25.64 7.95 -1.91
CA ILE A 65 24.43 8.78 -1.79
C ILE A 65 23.45 8.12 -0.82
N TYR A 66 23.08 6.86 -1.07
CA TYR A 66 22.15 6.15 -0.18
C TYR A 66 22.76 5.92 1.20
N GLN A 67 24.06 5.63 1.30
CA GLN A 67 24.74 5.49 2.60
C GLN A 67 24.71 6.78 3.42
N LEU A 68 24.88 7.96 2.79
CA LEU A 68 24.76 9.25 3.48
C LEU A 68 23.32 9.52 3.92
N LYS A 69 22.33 9.27 3.05
CA LYS A 69 20.91 9.43 3.38
C LYS A 69 20.46 8.52 4.51
N ILE A 70 20.90 7.25 4.53
CA ILE A 70 20.61 6.34 5.65
C ILE A 70 21.24 6.83 6.96
N LYS A 71 22.47 7.35 6.91
CA LYS A 71 23.10 7.99 8.10
C LYS A 71 22.33 9.21 8.58
N ASP A 72 21.77 10.01 7.67
CA ASP A 72 20.93 11.15 8.03
C ASP A 72 19.60 10.69 8.65
N LEU A 73 18.98 9.64 8.09
CA LEU A 73 17.75 9.04 8.60
C LEU A 73 17.92 8.50 10.03
N HIS A 74 19.07 7.89 10.32
CA HIS A 74 19.43 7.42 11.67
C HIS A 74 19.50 8.51 12.74
N LYS A 75 19.59 9.79 12.36
CA LYS A 75 19.53 10.90 13.34
C LYS A 75 18.11 11.12 13.87
N LYS A 76 17.09 10.67 13.11
CA LYS A 76 15.68 10.92 13.36
C LYS A 76 14.91 9.67 13.80
N TYR A 77 15.33 8.50 13.31
CA TYR A 77 14.61 7.23 13.48
C TYR A 77 15.54 6.10 13.92
N SER A 78 15.05 5.27 14.84
CA SER A 78 15.76 4.11 15.38
C SER A 78 15.33 2.81 14.72
N TYR A 79 14.05 2.67 14.34
CA TYR A 79 13.51 1.43 13.78
C TYR A 79 12.78 1.63 12.45
N ILE A 80 12.67 0.52 11.72
CA ILE A 80 11.89 0.38 10.50
C ILE A 80 11.02 -0.87 10.58
N ARG A 81 9.85 -0.83 9.96
CA ARG A 81 9.03 -2.00 9.67
C ARG A 81 8.71 -2.03 8.18
N LYS A 82 9.17 -3.09 7.52
CA LYS A 82 9.01 -3.28 6.08
C LYS A 82 7.64 -3.80 5.72
N THR A 83 7.14 -3.40 4.55
CA THR A 83 5.93 -3.94 3.95
C THR A 83 6.25 -4.74 2.68
N ARG A 84 5.30 -5.55 2.21
CA ARG A 84 5.45 -6.28 0.95
C ARG A 84 5.37 -5.32 -0.25
N PRO A 85 6.26 -5.42 -1.26
CA PRO A 85 6.20 -4.61 -2.48
C PRO A 85 5.16 -5.19 -3.46
N ASP A 86 3.88 -5.12 -3.11
CA ASP A 86 2.74 -5.68 -3.86
C ASP A 86 1.85 -4.61 -4.51
N GLY A 87 2.34 -3.37 -4.62
CA GLY A 87 1.56 -2.22 -5.10
C GLY A 87 0.68 -1.57 -4.02
N ASN A 88 0.35 -2.29 -2.94
CA ASN A 88 -0.50 -1.81 -1.85
C ASN A 88 0.30 -1.37 -0.61
N CYS A 89 1.64 -1.36 -0.71
CA CYS A 89 2.56 -1.03 0.37
C CYS A 89 2.24 0.28 1.10
N PHE A 90 1.79 1.33 0.38
CA PHE A 90 1.40 2.60 1.01
C PHE A 90 0.21 2.43 1.97
N TYR A 91 -0.92 1.92 1.48
CA TYR A 91 -2.13 1.73 2.29
C TYR A 91 -1.86 0.77 3.45
N ARG A 92 -1.06 -0.26 3.21
CA ARG A 92 -0.65 -1.23 4.24
C ARG A 92 0.20 -0.58 5.33
N ALA A 93 1.21 0.21 4.93
CA ALA A 93 2.09 0.92 5.85
C ALA A 93 1.33 1.96 6.67
N PHE A 94 0.50 2.78 6.01
CA PHE A 94 -0.36 3.77 6.63
C PHE A 94 -1.34 3.11 7.62
N GLY A 95 -2.10 2.11 7.17
CA GLY A 95 -3.11 1.44 7.98
C GLY A 95 -2.51 0.83 9.24
N PHE A 96 -1.39 0.11 9.11
CA PHE A 96 -0.75 -0.52 10.27
C PHE A 96 -0.19 0.53 11.22
N SER A 97 0.61 1.48 10.72
CA SER A 97 1.24 2.51 11.54
C SER A 97 0.23 3.39 12.26
N HIS A 98 -0.88 3.73 11.58
CA HIS A 98 -1.93 4.52 12.19
C HIS A 98 -2.64 3.73 13.30
N LEU A 99 -3.12 2.51 13.02
CA LEU A 99 -3.79 1.70 14.04
C LEU A 99 -2.87 1.35 15.23
N GLU A 100 -1.59 1.08 14.98
CA GLU A 100 -0.58 0.92 16.03
C GLU A 100 -0.50 2.16 16.93
N SER A 101 -0.53 3.37 16.36
CA SER A 101 -0.55 4.63 17.13
C SER A 101 -1.84 4.86 17.94
N LEU A 102 -2.96 4.22 17.55
CA LEU A 102 -4.23 4.34 18.25
C LEU A 102 -4.33 3.42 19.47
N LEU A 103 -3.50 2.38 19.56
CA LEU A 103 -3.44 1.48 20.73
C LEU A 103 -3.06 2.24 22.02
N GLU A 104 -2.31 3.33 21.88
CA GLU A 104 -1.84 4.15 23.01
C GLU A 104 -2.72 5.40 23.23
N ASP A 105 -3.64 5.72 22.32
CA ASP A 105 -4.46 6.94 22.35
C ASP A 105 -5.94 6.64 22.15
N GLY A 106 -6.60 6.25 23.24
CA GLY A 106 -8.02 5.89 23.23
C GLY A 106 -8.94 7.04 22.81
N LYS A 107 -8.56 8.31 23.02
CA LYS A 107 -9.39 9.46 22.59
C LYS A 107 -9.36 9.59 21.07
N GLU A 108 -8.17 9.50 20.49
CA GLU A 108 -8.01 9.55 19.05
C GLU A 108 -8.62 8.32 18.38
N LEU A 109 -8.54 7.14 19.00
CA LEU A 109 -9.24 5.95 18.52
C LEU A 109 -10.75 6.17 18.40
N GLN A 110 -11.38 6.76 19.42
CA GLN A 110 -12.82 7.06 19.38
C GLN A 110 -13.16 8.08 18.29
N ARG A 111 -12.33 9.13 18.12
CA ARG A 111 -12.49 10.11 17.03
C ARG A 111 -12.38 9.43 15.67
N PHE A 112 -11.36 8.61 15.47
CA PHE A 112 -11.10 7.92 14.22
C PHE A 112 -12.20 6.92 13.88
N LYS A 113 -12.68 6.15 14.86
CA LYS A 113 -13.81 5.23 14.70
C LYS A 113 -15.09 5.94 14.28
N ALA A 114 -15.37 7.14 14.81
CA ALA A 114 -16.51 7.93 14.39
C ALA A 114 -16.40 8.40 12.92
N VAL A 115 -15.19 8.81 12.49
CA VAL A 115 -14.93 9.17 11.08
C VAL A 115 -15.09 7.95 10.17
N ALA A 116 -14.51 6.81 10.54
CA ALA A 116 -14.60 5.55 9.80
C ALA A 116 -16.04 5.03 9.71
N ALA A 117 -16.83 5.11 10.79
CA ALA A 117 -18.23 4.70 10.76
C ALA A 117 -19.07 5.57 9.81
N LYS A 118 -18.78 6.88 9.75
CA LYS A 118 -19.47 7.81 8.86
C LYS A 118 -19.07 7.63 7.39
N SER A 119 -17.83 7.22 7.11
CA SER A 119 -17.30 7.17 5.75
C SER A 119 -18.08 6.23 4.82
N LYS A 120 -18.63 5.11 5.31
CA LYS A 120 -19.50 4.22 4.50
C LYS A 120 -20.68 4.99 3.92
N LEU A 121 -21.40 5.73 4.75
CA LEU A 121 -22.55 6.52 4.31
C LEU A 121 -22.12 7.63 3.35
N ASP A 122 -20.99 8.28 3.61
CA ASP A 122 -20.45 9.32 2.73
C ASP A 122 -20.05 8.75 1.34
N LEU A 123 -19.56 7.50 1.27
CA LEU A 123 -19.28 6.80 0.01
C LEU A 123 -20.58 6.41 -0.72
N VAL A 124 -21.57 5.85 -0.02
CA VAL A 124 -22.88 5.52 -0.63
C VAL A 124 -23.55 6.77 -1.20
N ASN A 125 -23.50 7.90 -0.48
CA ASN A 125 -24.04 9.16 -0.96
C ASN A 125 -23.28 9.73 -2.18
N GLN A 126 -22.02 9.33 -2.38
CA GLN A 126 -21.23 9.66 -3.57
C GLN A 126 -21.49 8.71 -4.75
N GLY A 127 -22.35 7.71 -4.58
CA GLY A 127 -22.77 6.80 -5.65
C GLY A 127 -22.09 5.44 -5.63
N PHE A 128 -21.29 5.13 -4.60
CA PHE A 128 -20.78 3.76 -4.41
C PHE A 128 -21.92 2.83 -4.00
N THR A 129 -21.90 1.61 -4.51
CA THR A 129 -22.96 0.64 -4.22
C THR A 129 -22.74 0.02 -2.85
N GLU A 130 -23.69 0.18 -1.93
CA GLU A 130 -23.51 -0.18 -0.52
C GLU A 130 -23.03 -1.62 -0.30
N PHE A 131 -23.68 -2.60 -0.92
CA PHE A 131 -23.33 -4.01 -0.74
C PHE A 131 -21.92 -4.37 -1.25
N THR A 132 -21.34 -3.56 -2.15
CA THR A 132 -19.98 -3.80 -2.67
C THR A 132 -18.90 -3.30 -1.72
N ILE A 133 -19.19 -2.30 -0.89
CA ILE A 133 -18.22 -1.70 0.04
C ILE A 133 -18.42 -2.17 1.49
N GLU A 134 -19.54 -2.86 1.76
CA GLU A 134 -19.95 -3.27 3.10
C GLU A 134 -18.94 -4.23 3.75
N ASP A 135 -18.47 -5.24 3.02
CA ASP A 135 -17.53 -6.22 3.58
C ASP A 135 -16.16 -5.61 3.92
N PHE A 136 -15.67 -4.70 3.07
CA PHE A 136 -14.46 -3.91 3.32
C PHE A 136 -14.62 -3.02 4.54
N HIS A 137 -15.75 -2.31 4.63
CA HIS A 137 -16.05 -1.44 5.77
C HIS A 137 -16.16 -2.23 7.07
N ASN A 138 -16.89 -3.34 7.07
CA ASN A 138 -17.06 -4.20 8.24
C ASN A 138 -15.71 -4.75 8.73
N THR A 139 -14.87 -5.24 7.82
CA THR A 139 -13.51 -5.71 8.16
C THR A 139 -12.68 -4.60 8.81
N PHE A 140 -12.78 -3.38 8.30
CA PHE A 140 -12.07 -2.23 8.88
C PHE A 140 -12.61 -1.86 10.27
N MET A 141 -13.94 -1.88 10.47
CA MET A 141 -14.56 -1.62 11.76
C MET A 141 -14.21 -2.69 12.80
N ASP A 142 -14.13 -3.97 12.41
CA ASP A 142 -13.71 -5.06 13.29
C ASP A 142 -12.27 -4.86 13.80
N LEU A 143 -11.37 -4.31 12.97
CA LEU A 143 -10.02 -3.95 13.41
C LEU A 143 -9.99 -2.79 14.40
N LEU A 144 -10.89 -1.82 14.26
CA LEU A 144 -11.02 -0.73 15.22
C LEU A 144 -11.60 -1.23 16.55
N GLU A 145 -12.58 -2.12 16.52
CA GLU A 145 -13.09 -2.79 17.71
C GLU A 145 -12.04 -3.69 18.37
N LEU A 146 -11.19 -4.33 17.56
CA LEU A 146 -10.01 -5.02 18.07
C LEU A 146 -9.13 -4.03 18.82
N CYS A 147 -8.76 -2.89 18.24
CA CYS A 147 -7.94 -1.87 18.91
C CYS A 147 -8.57 -1.34 20.22
N GLU A 148 -9.91 -1.21 20.28
CA GLU A 148 -10.63 -0.77 21.50
C GLU A 148 -10.48 -1.75 22.67
N LYS A 149 -10.33 -3.05 22.38
CA LYS A 149 -10.08 -4.09 23.39
C LYS A 149 -8.64 -4.03 23.95
N GLN A 150 -7.83 -3.07 23.49
CA GLN A 150 -6.42 -2.91 23.83
C GLN A 150 -5.60 -4.20 23.68
N PRO A 151 -5.58 -4.78 22.47
CA PRO A 151 -4.82 -5.97 22.18
C PRO A 151 -3.34 -5.66 22.28
N GLY A 152 -2.53 -6.68 22.52
CA GLY A 152 -1.09 -6.52 22.31
C GLY A 152 -0.80 -6.23 20.85
N LEU A 153 0.26 -5.46 20.56
CA LEU A 153 0.75 -5.18 19.20
C LEU A 153 0.84 -6.43 18.30
N ARG A 154 1.16 -7.58 18.90
CA ARG A 154 1.27 -8.87 18.21
C ARG A 154 -0.03 -9.32 17.57
N GLU A 155 -1.17 -9.04 18.18
CA GLU A 155 -2.48 -9.43 17.67
C GLU A 155 -2.90 -8.54 16.50
N LEU A 156 -2.74 -7.21 16.63
CA LEU A 156 -2.93 -6.27 15.52
C LEU A 156 -2.02 -6.63 14.32
N LEU A 157 -0.74 -6.93 14.59
CA LEU A 157 0.20 -7.40 13.57
C LEU A 157 -0.21 -8.74 12.96
N GLY A 158 -0.85 -9.62 13.73
CA GLY A 158 -1.45 -10.86 13.24
C GLY A 158 -2.51 -10.58 12.18
N SER A 159 -3.43 -9.65 12.46
CA SER A 159 -4.47 -9.25 11.50
C SER A 159 -3.91 -8.65 10.22
N PHE A 160 -2.88 -7.81 10.29
CA PHE A 160 -2.23 -7.25 9.10
C PHE A 160 -1.34 -8.25 8.33
N ARG A 161 -1.05 -9.41 8.93
CA ARG A 161 -0.33 -10.51 8.28
C ARG A 161 -1.26 -11.58 7.72
N ASP A 162 -2.53 -11.55 8.10
CA ASP A 162 -3.54 -12.39 7.47
C ASP A 162 -3.86 -11.84 6.08
N GLN A 163 -3.70 -12.66 5.04
CA GLN A 163 -3.86 -12.21 3.66
C GLN A 163 -5.29 -11.71 3.41
N SER A 164 -6.31 -12.40 3.92
CA SER A 164 -7.69 -12.00 3.70
C SER A 164 -7.98 -10.64 4.33
N VAL A 165 -7.70 -10.47 5.62
CA VAL A 165 -7.91 -9.20 6.32
C VAL A 165 -7.09 -8.09 5.66
N SER A 166 -5.83 -8.37 5.33
CA SER A 166 -4.93 -7.37 4.77
C SER A 166 -5.29 -6.96 3.34
N ASP A 167 -5.97 -7.79 2.57
CA ASP A 167 -6.48 -7.42 1.24
C ASP A 167 -7.70 -6.50 1.39
N TYR A 168 -8.66 -6.85 2.25
CA TYR A 168 -9.84 -6.02 2.50
C TYR A 168 -9.50 -4.60 3.02
N ILE A 169 -8.41 -4.41 3.77
CA ILE A 169 -8.04 -3.09 4.30
C ILE A 169 -7.23 -2.22 3.32
N VAL A 170 -6.59 -2.83 2.32
CA VAL A 170 -5.75 -2.11 1.35
C VAL A 170 -6.39 -2.03 -0.03
N GLU A 171 -7.57 -2.62 -0.19
CA GLU A 171 -8.33 -2.59 -1.43
C GLU A 171 -8.55 -1.14 -1.87
N VAL A 172 -8.04 -0.79 -3.04
CA VAL A 172 -8.26 0.51 -3.67
C VAL A 172 -8.58 0.31 -5.14
N GLU A 173 -9.37 1.22 -5.71
CA GLU A 173 -9.63 1.25 -7.14
C GLU A 173 -8.70 2.25 -7.83
N PRO A 174 -7.92 1.84 -8.85
CA PRO A 174 -7.62 0.47 -9.28
C PRO A 174 -6.60 -0.23 -8.37
N MET A 175 -6.80 -1.53 -8.13
CA MET A 175 -5.96 -2.31 -7.22
C MET A 175 -4.53 -2.44 -7.73
N SER A 176 -3.58 -2.60 -6.79
CA SER A 176 -2.18 -2.89 -7.10
C SER A 176 -1.51 -1.80 -7.96
N LYS A 177 -2.04 -0.58 -7.92
CA LYS A 177 -1.41 0.59 -8.56
C LYS A 177 -0.62 1.40 -7.55
N GLU A 178 0.53 1.88 -8.00
CA GLU A 178 1.43 2.70 -7.18
C GLU A 178 0.72 3.94 -6.65
N SER A 179 0.89 4.19 -5.36
CA SER A 179 0.37 5.37 -4.69
C SER A 179 1.39 6.51 -4.74
N ASP A 180 0.99 7.60 -5.37
CA ASP A 180 1.72 8.88 -5.37
C ASP A 180 1.11 9.91 -4.39
N HIS A 181 1.67 11.13 -4.35
CA HIS A 181 1.32 12.23 -3.46
C HIS A 181 -0.17 12.53 -3.39
N ILE A 182 -0.89 12.42 -4.52
CA ILE A 182 -2.33 12.69 -4.58
C ILE A 182 -3.11 11.74 -3.67
N HIS A 183 -2.75 10.45 -3.65
CA HIS A 183 -3.40 9.45 -2.80
C HIS A 183 -3.09 9.71 -1.32
N ILE A 184 -1.86 10.08 -1.00
CA ILE A 184 -1.44 10.42 0.38
C ILE A 184 -2.26 11.62 0.89
N ILE A 185 -2.34 12.69 0.09
CA ILE A 185 -3.09 13.90 0.44
C ILE A 185 -4.57 13.58 0.61
N ALA A 186 -5.17 12.87 -0.34
CA ALA A 186 -6.58 12.52 -0.29
C ALA A 186 -6.91 11.69 0.95
N LEU A 187 -6.11 10.66 1.26
CA LEU A 187 -6.32 9.80 2.41
C LEU A 187 -6.10 10.54 3.73
N ALA A 188 -5.04 11.34 3.84
CA ALA A 188 -4.75 12.16 5.02
C ALA A 188 -5.90 13.14 5.32
N GLN A 189 -6.45 13.77 4.28
CA GLN A 189 -7.59 14.69 4.42
C GLN A 189 -8.89 13.96 4.74
N ALA A 190 -9.18 12.85 4.06
CA ALA A 190 -10.41 12.08 4.26
C ALA A 190 -10.52 11.53 5.68
N LEU A 191 -9.40 11.09 6.26
CA LEU A 191 -9.35 10.51 7.59
C LEU A 191 -8.98 11.52 8.70
N ASN A 192 -8.60 12.73 8.30
CA ASN A 192 -8.06 13.77 9.18
C ASN A 192 -6.89 13.23 10.03
N VAL A 193 -5.87 12.69 9.35
CA VAL A 193 -4.66 12.11 9.96
C VAL A 193 -3.44 12.78 9.34
N SER A 194 -2.46 13.13 10.17
CA SER A 194 -1.19 13.70 9.71
C SER A 194 -0.13 12.63 9.45
N ILE A 195 0.43 12.65 8.24
CA ILE A 195 1.43 11.71 7.73
C ILE A 195 2.69 12.48 7.36
N LEU A 196 3.85 12.03 7.84
CA LEU A 196 5.15 12.45 7.34
C LEU A 196 5.75 11.35 6.49
N VAL A 197 6.24 11.71 5.30
CA VAL A 197 6.95 10.81 4.40
C VAL A 197 8.38 11.33 4.22
N GLU A 198 9.37 10.51 4.59
CA GLU A 198 10.79 10.72 4.31
C GLU A 198 11.11 10.14 2.92
N TYR A 199 11.65 10.95 2.01
CA TYR A 199 11.96 10.57 0.63
C TYR A 199 13.44 10.26 0.49
N MET A 200 13.74 8.97 0.39
CA MET A 200 15.09 8.47 0.15
C MET A 200 15.26 8.10 -1.33
N ASP A 201 15.62 9.11 -2.12
CA ASP A 201 15.89 9.02 -3.54
C ASP A 201 17.36 9.37 -3.89
N ARG A 202 17.70 9.39 -5.18
CA ARG A 202 19.00 9.86 -5.68
C ARG A 202 19.07 11.39 -5.86
N GLY A 203 18.19 12.15 -5.20
CA GLY A 203 18.24 13.61 -5.20
C GLY A 203 19.56 14.13 -4.64
N GLU A 204 19.94 15.35 -5.03
CA GLU A 204 21.20 15.96 -4.63
C GLU A 204 21.32 16.10 -3.10
N GLY A 205 22.53 15.87 -2.58
CA GLY A 205 22.84 15.99 -1.15
C GLY A 205 22.76 14.68 -0.36
N GLY A 206 23.28 14.73 0.87
CA GLY A 206 23.31 13.57 1.79
C GLY A 206 22.13 13.50 2.76
N SER A 207 21.17 14.42 2.66
CA SER A 207 20.00 14.50 3.54
C SER A 207 18.76 13.86 2.94
N VAL A 208 17.89 13.37 3.80
CA VAL A 208 16.58 12.85 3.42
C VAL A 208 15.57 14.00 3.41
N ASN A 209 14.91 14.19 2.27
CA ASN A 209 13.83 15.17 2.16
C ASN A 209 12.59 14.64 2.87
N HIS A 210 11.74 15.52 3.40
CA HIS A 210 10.49 15.08 4.01
C HIS A 210 9.33 15.96 3.58
N HIS A 211 8.15 15.36 3.55
CA HIS A 211 6.89 16.06 3.31
C HIS A 211 5.90 15.68 4.40
N VAL A 212 5.16 16.68 4.90
CA VAL A 212 4.10 16.49 5.90
C VAL A 212 2.75 16.77 5.24
N PHE A 213 1.81 15.87 5.46
CA PHE A 213 0.48 15.91 4.88
C PHE A 213 -0.56 15.80 5.99
N PRO A 214 -1.42 16.82 6.22
CA PRO A 214 -1.39 18.17 5.63
C PRO A 214 -0.17 19.00 6.06
N GLU A 215 0.23 19.98 5.26
CA GLU A 215 1.38 20.83 5.57
C GLU A 215 1.20 21.59 6.89
N GLY A 216 2.28 21.69 7.69
CA GLY A 216 2.27 22.38 8.98
C GLY A 216 1.59 21.64 10.14
N SER A 217 1.07 20.43 9.91
CA SER A 217 0.51 19.58 10.97
C SER A 217 1.60 18.80 11.73
N GLU A 218 1.25 18.28 12.91
CA GLU A 218 2.14 17.40 13.69
C GLU A 218 1.89 15.93 13.30
N PRO A 219 2.87 15.25 12.66
CA PRO A 219 2.68 13.90 12.13
C PRO A 219 2.59 12.85 13.23
N ARG A 220 1.61 11.94 13.09
CA ARG A 220 1.46 10.74 13.93
C ARG A 220 1.99 9.48 13.21
N VAL A 221 1.96 9.49 11.88
CA VAL A 221 2.43 8.39 11.03
C VAL A 221 3.71 8.83 10.33
N PHE A 222 4.74 8.00 10.38
CA PHE A 222 6.05 8.27 9.77
C PHE A 222 6.36 7.15 8.78
N LEU A 223 6.47 7.50 7.50
CA LEU A 223 6.74 6.55 6.41
C LEU A 223 8.07 6.86 5.74
N LEU A 224 8.73 5.84 5.23
CA LEU A 224 9.87 5.95 4.32
C LEU A 224 9.40 5.66 2.91
N TYR A 225 9.56 6.61 2.00
CA TYR A 225 9.46 6.37 0.57
C TYR A 225 10.85 6.06 -0.01
N ARG A 226 10.92 4.93 -0.69
CA ARG A 226 12.00 4.55 -1.62
C ARG A 226 11.36 4.43 -3.01
N PRO A 227 12.09 4.60 -4.13
CA PRO A 227 11.48 4.55 -5.46
C PRO A 227 10.54 3.35 -5.64
N GLY A 228 9.23 3.61 -5.73
CA GLY A 228 8.17 2.61 -5.87
C GLY A 228 7.73 1.85 -4.61
N HIS A 229 8.18 2.22 -3.40
CA HIS A 229 7.90 1.45 -2.19
C HIS A 229 7.81 2.27 -0.90
N TYR A 230 6.93 1.85 0.01
CA TYR A 230 6.72 2.47 1.32
C TYR A 230 6.99 1.50 2.47
N ASP A 231 7.75 1.97 3.45
CA ASP A 231 7.97 1.29 4.74
C ASP A 231 7.56 2.22 5.89
N ILE A 232 7.47 1.68 7.11
CA ILE A 232 7.13 2.45 8.32
C ILE A 232 8.40 2.78 9.09
N LEU A 233 8.53 4.03 9.54
CA LEU A 233 9.63 4.51 10.38
C LEU A 233 9.18 4.71 11.83
N TYR A 234 10.10 4.52 12.76
CA TYR A 234 9.87 4.75 14.18
C TYR A 234 11.03 5.55 14.76
N LYS A 235 10.70 6.56 15.56
CA LYS A 235 11.67 7.38 16.30
C LYS A 235 12.45 6.53 17.30
#